data_AF-A0A1Y1LDI0-F1
#
_entry.id   AF-A0A1Y1LDI0-F1
#
_cell.length_a   1.000
_cell.length_b   1.000
_cell.length_c   1.000
_cell.angle_alpha   90.00
_cell.angle_beta   90.00
_cell.angle_gamma   90.00
#
_symmetry.space_group_name_H-M   'P 1'
#
loop_
_entity.id
_entity.type
_entity.pdbx_description
1 polymer ?
#
loop_
_entity_poly.entity_id
_entity_poly.type
_entity_poly.pdbx_seq_one_letter_code
_entity_poly.pdbx_strand_id
1 'polypeptide(L)'
;SDGGVFKDSVLGKKMKRGDLFLPEPTPLPGRVKALPYFFLGDSAFALSENLLKPFSGEHAAGTLKRIFNYRLSRARRVVENVFGITSSVFRILRKPIVLEPEKVELVVMTIAYLHNYLRRNARNIYTPPGSLDKEIDGNVTPGTW
;
A
#
# COMPACT_ATOMS: atom_id res chain seq x y z
N SER A 1 -8.84 -4.64 -15.41
CA SER A 1 -8.24 -3.56 -14.60
C SER A 1 -8.21 -4.00 -13.15
N ASP A 2 -7.26 -3.52 -12.36
CA ASP A 2 -7.10 -3.89 -10.95
C ASP A 2 -8.34 -3.56 -10.11
N GLY A 3 -9.01 -2.45 -10.42
CA GLY A 3 -10.29 -2.10 -9.78
C GLY A 3 -11.40 -3.12 -10.03
N GLY A 4 -11.42 -3.77 -11.20
CA GLY A 4 -12.36 -4.87 -11.50
C GLY A 4 -12.04 -6.12 -10.69
N VAL A 5 -10.78 -6.57 -10.72
CA VAL A 5 -10.30 -7.72 -9.94
C VAL A 5 -10.59 -7.52 -8.45
N PHE A 6 -10.32 -6.32 -7.93
CA PHE A 6 -10.62 -5.98 -6.54
C PHE A 6 -12.12 -6.06 -6.23
N LYS A 7 -12.96 -5.46 -7.08
CA LYS A 7 -14.42 -5.47 -6.89
C LYS A 7 -14.99 -6.90 -6.82
N ASP A 8 -14.43 -7.81 -7.61
CA ASP A 8 -14.88 -9.20 -7.67
C ASP A 8 -14.23 -10.12 -6.64
N SER A 9 -13.13 -9.67 -6.02
CA SER A 9 -12.43 -10.37 -4.95
C SER A 9 -13.27 -10.52 -3.68
N VAL A 10 -12.92 -11.52 -2.85
CA VAL A 10 -13.53 -11.71 -1.52
C VAL A 10 -13.36 -10.45 -0.66
N LEU A 11 -12.19 -9.81 -0.72
CA LEU A 11 -11.90 -8.59 0.02
C LEU A 11 -12.82 -7.44 -0.40
N GLY A 12 -12.94 -7.16 -1.70
CA GLY A 12 -13.79 -6.07 -2.20
C GLY A 12 -15.27 -6.30 -1.91
N LYS A 13 -15.75 -7.55 -2.01
CA LYS A 13 -17.13 -7.93 -1.65
C LYS A 13 -17.39 -7.74 -0.16
N LYS A 14 -16.50 -8.22 0.72
CA LYS A 14 -16.62 -8.03 2.18
C LYS A 14 -16.57 -6.56 2.57
N MET A 15 -15.67 -5.77 1.97
CA MET A 15 -15.58 -4.33 2.22
C MET A 15 -16.88 -3.63 1.87
N LYS A 16 -17.47 -3.94 0.71
CA LYS A 16 -18.73 -3.35 0.27
C LYS A 16 -19.92 -3.71 1.18
N ARG A 17 -19.90 -4.89 1.82
CA ARG A 17 -20.96 -5.36 2.72
C ARG A 17 -20.76 -4.95 4.19
N GLY A 18 -19.59 -4.43 4.55
CA GLY A 18 -19.23 -4.16 5.96
C GLY A 18 -18.73 -5.39 6.73
N ASP A 19 -18.47 -6.52 6.07
CA ASP A 19 -18.08 -7.79 6.72
C ASP A 19 -16.58 -7.89 7.02
N LEU A 20 -15.86 -6.76 6.95
CA LEU A 20 -14.44 -6.71 7.31
C LEU A 20 -14.22 -6.50 8.81
N PHE A 21 -15.29 -6.24 9.57
CA PHE A 21 -15.23 -5.97 11.01
C PHE A 21 -14.18 -4.88 11.32
N LEU A 22 -14.15 -3.83 10.49
CA LEU A 22 -13.30 -2.68 10.72
C LEU A 22 -13.74 -1.99 12.03
N PRO A 23 -12.82 -1.33 12.75
CA PRO A 23 -13.20 -0.57 13.93
C PRO A 23 -14.20 0.54 13.58
N GLU A 24 -15.05 0.87 14.54
CA GLU A 24 -16.02 1.95 14.40
C GLU A 24 -15.33 3.29 14.07
N PRO A 25 -15.98 4.15 13.27
CA PRO A 25 -15.45 5.47 12.94
C PRO A 25 -15.04 6.24 14.20
N THR A 26 -13.80 6.73 14.21
CA THR A 26 -13.22 7.41 15.37
C THR A 26 -12.78 8.83 14.99
N PRO A 27 -13.01 9.85 15.84
CA PRO A 27 -12.52 11.19 15.56
C PRO A 27 -10.98 11.26 15.58
N LEU A 28 -10.41 12.02 14.63
CA LEU A 28 -8.98 12.31 14.66
C LEU A 28 -8.63 13.24 15.84
N PRO A 29 -7.39 13.24 16.35
CA PRO A 29 -6.96 14.17 17.39
C PRO A 29 -7.31 15.63 17.05
N GLY A 30 -8.03 16.29 17.96
CA GLY A 30 -8.47 17.69 17.77
C GLY A 30 -9.68 17.87 16.82
N ARG A 31 -10.37 16.79 16.45
CA ARG A 31 -11.59 16.85 15.62
C ARG A 31 -12.78 16.19 16.31
N VAL A 32 -13.98 16.68 16.02
CA VAL A 32 -15.25 16.12 16.52
C VAL A 32 -15.84 15.10 15.56
N LYS A 33 -15.68 15.34 14.25
CA LYS A 33 -16.23 14.45 13.22
C LYS A 33 -15.45 13.13 13.19
N ALA A 34 -16.15 12.04 13.48
CA ALA A 34 -15.64 10.68 13.31
C ALA A 34 -15.34 10.39 11.83
N LEU A 35 -14.26 9.65 11.59
CA LEU A 35 -13.88 9.19 10.25
C LEU A 35 -13.78 7.66 10.25
N PRO A 36 -14.27 6.99 9.18
CA PRO A 36 -14.07 5.57 9.03
C PRO A 36 -12.58 5.25 8.83
N TYR A 37 -12.20 4.02 9.13
CA TYR A 37 -10.92 3.46 8.71
C TYR A 37 -10.95 3.18 7.21
N PHE A 38 -9.86 3.48 6.53
CA PHE A 38 -9.78 3.38 5.07
C PHE A 38 -8.51 2.67 4.59
N PHE A 39 -8.66 1.94 3.48
CA PHE A 39 -7.58 1.46 2.65
C PHE A 39 -7.16 2.54 1.65
N LEU A 40 -5.89 2.51 1.24
CA LEU A 40 -5.34 3.48 0.27
C LEU A 40 -5.24 2.83 -1.11
N GLY A 41 -6.09 3.24 -2.03
CA GLY A 41 -6.06 2.86 -3.43
C GLY A 41 -5.29 3.86 -4.30
N ASP A 42 -4.94 3.43 -5.51
CA ASP A 42 -4.50 4.33 -6.59
C ASP A 42 -5.69 4.79 -7.44
N SER A 43 -5.39 5.45 -8.55
CA SER A 43 -6.38 5.99 -9.48
C SER A 43 -7.25 4.92 -10.14
N ALA A 44 -6.86 3.64 -10.15
CA ALA A 44 -7.62 2.55 -10.76
C ALA A 44 -8.80 2.08 -9.90
N PHE A 45 -8.80 2.37 -8.60
CA PHE A 45 -9.87 2.00 -7.68
C PHE A 45 -10.99 3.06 -7.66
N ALA A 46 -12.21 2.65 -7.29
CA ALA A 46 -13.32 3.57 -7.06
C ALA A 46 -13.31 4.08 -5.61
N LEU A 47 -13.59 5.37 -5.40
CA LEU A 47 -13.74 5.92 -4.05
C LEU A 47 -14.91 5.25 -3.34
N SER A 48 -14.73 4.88 -2.07
CA SER A 48 -15.81 4.33 -1.22
C SER A 48 -15.59 4.71 0.24
N GLU A 49 -16.51 4.34 1.12
CA GLU A 49 -16.46 4.65 2.55
C GLU A 49 -15.12 4.25 3.21
N ASN A 50 -14.63 3.04 2.89
CA ASN A 50 -13.38 2.50 3.44
C ASN A 50 -12.25 2.44 2.39
N LEU A 51 -12.34 3.15 1.27
CA LEU A 51 -11.26 3.22 0.28
C LEU A 51 -11.06 4.64 -0.24
N LEU A 52 -9.90 5.21 0.05
CA LEU A 52 -9.46 6.50 -0.48
C LEU A 52 -8.66 6.32 -1.76
N LYS A 53 -8.84 7.24 -2.70
CA LYS A 53 -8.08 7.33 -3.95
C LYS A 53 -7.61 8.76 -4.19
N PRO A 54 -6.57 9.00 -5.01
CA PRO A 54 -6.17 10.35 -5.36
C PRO A 54 -7.27 11.07 -6.15
N PHE A 55 -7.35 12.38 -5.99
CA PHE A 55 -8.12 13.24 -6.90
C PHE A 55 -7.53 13.14 -8.31
N SER A 56 -8.42 13.07 -9.30
CA SER A 56 -8.05 12.97 -10.72
C SER A 56 -7.62 14.31 -11.30
N GLY A 57 -6.71 14.25 -12.27
CA GLY A 57 -6.21 15.42 -12.99
C GLY A 57 -5.05 16.10 -12.28
N GLU A 58 -4.54 17.15 -12.92
CA GLU A 58 -3.47 17.97 -12.36
C GLU A 58 -4.04 19.05 -11.47
N HIS A 59 -3.29 19.37 -10.41
CA HIS A 59 -3.69 20.34 -9.40
C HIS A 59 -2.52 21.27 -9.13
N ALA A 60 -2.78 22.58 -9.17
CA ALA A 60 -1.78 23.60 -8.89
C ALA A 60 -1.16 23.42 -7.49
N ALA A 61 0.09 23.85 -7.35
CA ALA A 61 0.79 23.85 -6.07
C ALA A 61 0.00 24.62 -5.00
N GLY A 62 0.02 24.12 -3.76
CA GLY A 62 -0.71 24.70 -2.64
C GLY A 62 -2.21 24.37 -2.55
N THR A 63 -2.81 23.78 -3.59
CA THR A 63 -4.23 23.38 -3.51
C THR A 63 -4.43 22.20 -2.55
N LEU A 64 -5.59 22.18 -1.86
CA LEU A 64 -5.94 21.08 -0.95
C LEU A 64 -5.91 19.71 -1.64
N LYS A 65 -6.33 19.64 -2.91
CA LYS A 65 -6.28 18.40 -3.69
C LYS A 65 -4.85 17.93 -3.96
N ARG A 66 -3.93 18.84 -4.30
CA ARG A 66 -2.50 18.51 -4.47
C ARG A 66 -1.89 18.05 -3.16
N ILE A 67 -2.16 18.75 -2.06
CA ILE A 67 -1.69 18.38 -0.71
C ILE A 67 -2.20 17.00 -0.32
N PHE A 68 -3.50 16.73 -0.53
CA PHE A 68 -4.09 15.42 -0.26
C PHE A 68 -3.43 14.31 -1.09
N ASN A 69 -3.33 14.49 -2.41
CA ASN A 69 -2.72 13.49 -3.31
C ASN A 69 -1.27 13.18 -2.92
N TYR A 70 -0.51 14.21 -2.55
CA TYR A 70 0.86 14.05 -2.05
C TYR A 70 0.91 13.26 -0.74
N ARG A 71 0.04 13.56 0.24
CA ARG A 71 -0.03 12.80 1.51
C ARG A 71 -0.44 11.34 1.28
N LEU A 72 -1.38 11.12 0.37
CA LEU A 72 -1.82 9.78 -0.03
C LEU A 72 -0.67 8.98 -0.68
N SER A 73 0.06 9.60 -1.61
CA SER A 73 1.25 9.01 -2.23
C SER A 73 2.34 8.72 -1.21
N ARG A 74 2.63 9.65 -0.28
CA ARG A 74 3.59 9.43 0.81
C ARG A 74 3.21 8.22 1.67
N ALA A 75 1.93 8.05 2.01
CA ALA A 75 1.49 6.88 2.77
C ALA A 75 1.63 5.58 1.96
N ARG A 76 1.36 5.62 0.65
CA ARG A 76 1.53 4.47 -0.26
C ARG A 76 2.99 4.08 -0.49
N ARG A 77 3.94 5.01 -0.40
CA ARG A 77 5.37 4.68 -0.56
C ARG A 77 5.85 3.60 0.40
N VAL A 78 5.20 3.44 1.55
CA VAL A 78 5.51 2.33 2.47
C VAL A 78 5.32 0.97 1.78
N VAL A 79 4.17 0.75 1.10
CA VAL A 79 3.90 -0.52 0.41
C VAL A 79 4.70 -0.66 -0.87
N GLU A 80 4.98 0.44 -1.58
CA GLU A 80 5.84 0.43 -2.76
C GLU A 80 7.27 -0.01 -2.41
N ASN A 81 7.82 0.51 -1.32
CA ASN A 81 9.12 0.06 -0.81
C ASN A 81 9.13 -1.41 -0.40
N VAL A 82 8.06 -1.90 0.24
CA VAL A 82 7.93 -3.32 0.59
C VAL A 82 7.97 -4.18 -0.68
N PHE A 83 7.16 -3.86 -1.68
CA PHE A 83 7.15 -4.59 -2.96
C PHE A 83 8.50 -4.56 -3.66
N GLY A 84 9.14 -3.39 -3.69
CA GLY A 84 10.47 -3.19 -4.23
C GLY A 84 11.50 -4.14 -3.59
N ILE A 85 11.60 -4.09 -2.27
CA ILE A 85 12.52 -4.95 -1.51
C ILE A 85 12.19 -6.44 -1.71
N THR A 86 10.91 -6.83 -1.57
CA THR A 86 10.54 -8.25 -1.70
C THR A 86 10.79 -8.76 -3.10
N SER A 87 10.52 -7.98 -4.14
CA SER A 87 10.81 -8.35 -5.52
C SER A 87 12.32 -8.43 -5.78
N SER A 88 13.10 -7.55 -5.14
CA SER A 88 14.55 -7.53 -5.27
C SER A 88 15.24 -8.74 -4.66
N VAL A 89 14.83 -9.09 -3.44
CA VAL A 89 15.41 -10.22 -2.70
C VAL A 89 14.83 -11.55 -3.19
N PHE A 90 13.51 -11.65 -3.31
CA PHE A 90 12.81 -12.87 -3.72
C PHE A 90 12.51 -12.83 -5.22
N ARG A 91 13.54 -13.14 -6.01
CA ARG A 91 13.50 -13.07 -7.49
C ARG A 91 12.37 -13.86 -8.16
N ILE A 92 11.73 -14.79 -7.46
CA ILE A 92 10.52 -15.48 -7.93
C ILE A 92 9.39 -14.49 -8.27
N LEU A 93 9.31 -13.35 -7.57
CA LEU A 93 8.31 -12.31 -7.84
C LEU A 93 8.61 -11.45 -9.08
N ARG A 94 9.82 -11.56 -9.66
CA ARG A 94 10.24 -10.77 -10.84
C ARG A 94 9.78 -11.35 -12.18
N LYS A 95 9.29 -12.59 -12.19
CA LYS A 95 8.85 -13.29 -13.39
C LYS A 95 7.46 -13.90 -13.16
N PRO A 96 6.71 -14.21 -14.22
CA PRO A 96 5.51 -15.02 -14.10
C PRO A 96 5.80 -16.29 -13.29
N ILE A 97 5.01 -16.53 -12.25
CA ILE A 97 5.19 -17.68 -11.37
C ILE A 97 4.46 -18.86 -12.00
N VAL A 98 5.22 -19.83 -12.52
CA VAL A 98 4.69 -21.02 -13.19
C VAL A 98 4.36 -22.08 -12.14
N LEU A 99 3.36 -21.79 -11.29
CA LEU A 99 2.84 -22.67 -10.26
C LEU A 99 1.31 -22.57 -10.23
N GLU A 100 0.67 -23.57 -9.63
CA GLU A 100 -0.77 -23.53 -9.35
C GLU A 100 -1.11 -22.39 -8.37
N PRO A 101 -2.27 -21.72 -8.49
CA PRO A 101 -2.64 -20.57 -7.66
C PRO A 101 -2.49 -20.79 -6.16
N GLU A 102 -2.82 -21.98 -5.67
CA GLU A 102 -2.73 -22.36 -4.26
C GLU A 102 -1.27 -22.37 -3.78
N LYS A 103 -0.35 -22.82 -4.63
CA LYS A 103 1.10 -22.78 -4.35
C LYS A 103 1.64 -21.35 -4.43
N VAL A 104 1.14 -20.55 -5.37
CA VAL A 104 1.49 -19.13 -5.47
C VAL A 104 1.10 -18.38 -4.20
N GLU A 105 -0.09 -18.63 -3.67
CA GLU A 105 -0.55 -18.03 -2.41
C GLU A 105 0.40 -18.37 -1.25
N LEU A 106 0.76 -19.65 -1.09
CA LEU A 106 1.70 -20.09 -0.07
C LEU A 106 3.07 -19.43 -0.21
N VAL A 107 3.59 -19.31 -1.43
CA VAL A 107 4.86 -18.63 -1.71
C VAL A 107 4.79 -17.16 -1.31
N VAL A 108 3.74 -16.44 -1.71
CA VAL A 108 3.56 -15.02 -1.40
C VAL A 108 3.43 -14.78 0.11
N MET A 109 2.65 -15.61 0.80
CA MET A 109 2.52 -15.55 2.26
C MET A 109 3.85 -15.82 2.95
N THR A 110 4.59 -16.85 2.52
CA THR A 110 5.92 -17.17 3.04
C THR A 110 6.88 -15.98 2.86
N ILE A 111 6.87 -15.34 1.70
CA ILE A 111 7.68 -14.13 1.45
C ILE A 111 7.29 -12.99 2.40
N ALA A 112 6.01 -12.77 2.67
CA ALA A 112 5.57 -11.76 3.63
C ALA A 112 6.08 -12.04 5.05
N TYR A 113 6.02 -13.31 5.50
CA TYR A 113 6.58 -13.72 6.79
C TYR A 113 8.10 -13.52 6.84
N LEU A 114 8.82 -13.95 5.80
CA LEU A 114 10.27 -13.79 5.72
C LEU A 114 10.67 -12.32 5.67
N HIS A 115 9.96 -11.47 4.92
CA HIS A 115 10.17 -10.02 4.91
C HIS A 115 10.11 -9.44 6.32
N ASN A 116 9.05 -9.76 7.07
CA ASN A 116 8.89 -9.28 8.44
C ASN A 116 9.98 -9.80 9.38
N TYR A 117 10.33 -11.09 9.27
CA TYR A 117 11.39 -11.70 10.06
C TYR A 117 12.76 -11.06 9.78
N LEU A 118 13.12 -10.89 8.50
CA LEU A 118 14.41 -10.33 8.09
C LEU A 118 14.51 -8.83 8.42
N ARG A 119 13.42 -8.08 8.27
CA ARG A 119 13.37 -6.66 8.70
C ARG A 119 13.59 -6.51 10.20
N ARG A 120 13.09 -7.44 11.01
CA ARG A 120 13.24 -7.41 12.46
C ARG A 120 14.61 -7.87 12.93
N ASN A 121 15.12 -8.96 12.36
CA ASN A 121 16.30 -9.66 12.90
C ASN A 121 17.60 -9.39 12.13
N ALA A 122 17.51 -8.92 10.87
CA ALA A 122 18.67 -8.73 9.99
C ALA A 122 18.57 -7.43 9.19
N ARG A 123 18.03 -6.36 9.79
CA ARG A 123 17.67 -5.11 9.11
C ARG A 123 18.77 -4.54 8.21
N ASN A 124 20.00 -4.50 8.70
CA ASN A 124 21.13 -3.89 7.99
C ASN A 124 21.61 -4.72 6.80
N ILE A 125 21.29 -6.02 6.77
CA ILE A 125 21.61 -6.93 5.66
C ILE A 125 20.45 -6.96 4.66
N TYR A 126 19.22 -7.08 5.18
CA TYR A 126 18.02 -7.22 4.35
C TYR A 126 17.58 -5.88 3.72
N THR A 127 17.77 -4.78 4.43
CA THR A 127 17.43 -3.42 4.00
C THR A 127 18.52 -2.44 4.44
N PRO A 128 19.72 -2.51 3.83
CA PRO A 128 20.81 -1.61 4.16
C PRO A 128 20.41 -0.14 3.94
N PRO A 129 21.13 0.82 4.56
CA PRO A 129 20.89 2.24 4.34
C PRO A 129 20.91 2.59 2.84
N GLY A 130 19.83 3.20 2.35
CA GLY A 130 19.65 3.51 0.92
C GLY A 130 18.72 2.56 0.18
N SER A 131 18.39 1.40 0.73
CA SER A 131 17.41 0.45 0.15
C SER A 131 15.95 0.83 0.38
N LEU A 132 15.66 2.02 0.87
CA LEU A 132 14.30 2.52 1.06
C LEU A 132 14.28 3.95 0.54
N ASP A 133 13.16 4.35 -0.06
CA ASP A 133 13.01 5.73 -0.45
C ASP A 133 13.13 6.64 0.77
N LYS A 134 13.81 7.76 0.58
CA LYS A 134 13.92 8.82 1.57
C LYS A 134 13.15 10.04 1.11
N GLU A 135 12.68 10.82 2.06
CA GLU A 135 12.05 12.08 1.78
C GLU A 135 12.56 13.15 2.72
N ILE A 136 13.07 14.23 2.16
CA ILE A 136 13.59 15.39 2.88
C ILE A 136 12.96 16.62 2.23
N ASP A 137 12.23 17.41 3.01
CA ASP A 137 11.58 18.66 2.57
C ASP A 137 10.71 18.52 1.30
N GLY A 138 10.01 17.39 1.17
CA GLY A 138 9.15 17.10 0.02
C GLY A 138 9.88 16.53 -1.19
N ASN A 139 11.22 16.47 -1.17
CA ASN A 139 12.02 15.85 -2.22
C ASN A 139 12.22 14.35 -1.93
N VAL A 140 11.87 13.54 -2.92
CA VAL A 140 11.96 12.08 -2.84
C VAL A 140 13.27 11.61 -3.45
N THR A 141 14.08 10.91 -2.66
CA THR A 141 15.21 10.12 -3.18
C THR A 141 14.77 8.67 -3.26
N PRO A 142 14.69 8.06 -4.46
CA PRO A 142 14.35 6.65 -4.61
C PRO A 142 15.35 5.73 -3.90
N GLY A 143 14.85 4.63 -3.36
CA GLY A 143 15.68 3.55 -2.83
C GLY A 143 16.39 2.77 -3.94
N THR A 144 17.41 2.01 -3.56
CA THR A 144 18.23 1.21 -4.49
C THR A 144 17.70 -0.19 -4.79
N TRP A 145 16.49 -0.51 -4.34
CA TRP A 145 15.91 -1.85 -4.44
C TRP A 145 15.62 -2.29 -5.88
#